data_AF-X0TNH0-F1
#
_entry.id   AF-X0TNH0-F1
#
_cell.length_a   1.000
_cell.length_b   1.000
_cell.length_c   1.000
_cell.angle_alpha   90.00
_cell.angle_beta   90.00
_cell.angle_gamma   90.00
#
_symmetry.space_group_name_H-M   'P 1'
#
loop_
_entity.id
_entity.type
_entity.pdbx_description
1 polymer ?
#
loop_
_entity_poly.entity_id
_entity_poly.type
_entity_poly.pdbx_seq_one_letter_code
_entity_poly.pdbx_strand_id
1 'polypeptide(L)'
;QKAMKAILSKGKKQLAKPPQGKQSLKQLMKQNAGVSNIEITEGNIKAFESTAKKYGIDFALKKDATESPPRYLVFFKGRDADVLTAAFKEFSAKKLTQEKKPSIRKLL
;
A
#
# COMPACT_ATOMS: atom_id res chain seq x y z
N GLN A 1 43.35 -11.65 11.26
CA GLN A 1 42.16 -10.78 11.35
C GLN A 1 40.90 -11.53 10.88
N LYS A 2 40.22 -12.31 11.75
CA LYS A 2 39.07 -13.18 11.37
C LYS A 2 37.77 -12.83 12.12
N ALA A 3 37.81 -11.89 13.06
CA ALA A 3 36.67 -11.50 13.90
C ALA A 3 35.68 -10.54 13.22
N MET A 4 36.10 -9.78 12.21
CA MET A 4 35.23 -8.82 11.51
C MET A 4 34.29 -9.47 10.49
N LYS A 5 34.63 -10.67 9.98
CA LYS A 5 33.81 -11.38 8.98
C LYS A 5 32.54 -12.01 9.59
N ALA A 6 32.57 -12.36 10.87
CA ALA A 6 31.45 -12.99 11.55
C ALA A 6 30.32 -11.99 11.86
N ILE A 7 30.65 -10.74 12.19
CA ILE A 7 29.67 -9.68 12.46
C ILE A 7 28.93 -9.28 11.16
N LEU A 8 29.64 -9.20 10.03
CA LEU A 8 29.00 -8.96 8.72
C LEU A 8 28.04 -10.09 8.28
N SER A 9 28.30 -11.32 8.72
CA SER A 9 27.49 -12.48 8.32
C SER A 9 26.19 -12.64 9.12
N LYS A 10 26.15 -12.16 10.37
CA LYS A 10 24.93 -12.20 11.21
C LYS A 10 23.93 -11.10 10.84
N GLY A 11 24.38 -9.94 10.34
CA GLY A 11 23.49 -8.90 9.80
C GLY A 11 22.70 -9.36 8.57
N LYS A 12 23.31 -10.17 7.69
CA LYS A 12 22.66 -10.68 6.47
C LYS A 12 21.54 -11.69 6.72
N LYS A 13 21.55 -12.42 7.84
CA LYS A 13 20.53 -13.44 8.14
C LYS A 13 19.23 -12.85 8.71
N GLN A 14 19.28 -11.69 9.38
CA GLN A 14 18.05 -10.98 9.80
C GLN A 14 17.39 -10.19 8.66
N LEU A 15 18.13 -9.90 7.58
CA LEU A 15 17.67 -9.27 6.35
C LEU A 15 16.99 -10.25 5.37
N ALA A 16 16.91 -11.54 5.70
CA ALA A 16 16.30 -12.56 4.84
C ALA A 16 14.76 -12.62 4.96
N LYS A 17 14.14 -11.79 5.79
CA LYS A 17 12.69 -11.62 5.75
C LYS A 17 12.38 -10.78 4.50
N PRO A 18 11.49 -11.25 3.60
CA PRO A 18 11.04 -10.42 2.51
C PRO A 18 10.48 -9.11 3.11
N PRO A 19 10.82 -7.94 2.55
CA PRO A 19 10.21 -6.70 3.00
C PRO A 19 8.68 -6.86 2.92
N GLN A 20 7.96 -6.32 3.89
CA GLN A 20 6.50 -6.33 3.94
C GLN A 20 5.99 -4.90 4.17
N GLY A 21 4.89 -4.53 3.53
CA GLY A 21 4.28 -3.20 3.56
C GLY A 21 4.83 -2.25 2.50
N LYS A 22 5.12 -0.99 2.90
CA LYS A 22 5.56 0.07 1.97
C LYS A 22 6.91 -0.28 1.34
N GLN A 23 6.91 -0.50 0.03
CA GLN A 23 8.11 -0.82 -0.74
C GLN A 23 8.35 0.23 -1.83
N SER A 24 9.59 0.35 -2.28
CA SER A 24 9.88 1.12 -3.49
C SER A 24 9.37 0.39 -4.73
N LEU A 25 9.02 1.14 -5.78
CA LEU A 25 8.60 0.56 -7.07
C LEU A 25 9.63 -0.45 -7.61
N LYS A 26 10.93 -0.12 -7.50
CA LYS A 26 12.04 -1.00 -7.90
C LYS A 26 12.05 -2.32 -7.12
N GLN A 27 11.72 -2.30 -5.83
CA GLN A 27 11.62 -3.51 -5.00
C GLN A 27 10.41 -4.36 -5.34
N LEU A 28 9.27 -3.74 -5.69
CA LEU A 28 8.08 -4.45 -6.15
C LEU A 28 8.34 -5.16 -7.49
N MET A 29 8.94 -4.45 -8.46
CA MET A 29 9.25 -5.01 -9.78
C MET A 29 10.27 -6.14 -9.73
N LYS A 30 11.29 -6.03 -8.86
CA LYS A 30 12.34 -7.06 -8.70
C LYS A 30 11.78 -8.43 -8.29
N GLN A 31 10.59 -8.46 -7.70
CA GLN A 31 9.96 -9.70 -7.23
C GLN A 31 9.19 -10.44 -8.34
N ASN A 32 9.24 -9.97 -9.60
CA ASN A 32 8.70 -10.63 -10.80
C ASN A 32 7.23 -11.07 -10.66
N ALA A 33 6.45 -10.37 -9.84
CA ALA A 33 5.06 -10.72 -9.54
C ALA A 33 4.04 -10.03 -10.46
N GLY A 34 4.52 -9.31 -11.49
CA GLY A 34 3.73 -8.27 -12.16
C GLY A 34 3.46 -7.11 -11.20
N VAL A 35 3.41 -5.88 -11.72
CA VAL A 35 2.99 -4.72 -10.92
C VAL A 35 1.72 -4.18 -11.55
N SER A 36 0.71 -4.00 -10.72
CA SER A 36 -0.58 -3.44 -11.11
C SER A 36 -0.74 -2.07 -10.48
N ASN A 37 -1.52 -1.23 -11.15
CA ASN A 37 -1.65 0.19 -10.85
C ASN A 37 -3.11 0.52 -10.58
N ILE A 38 -3.36 1.33 -9.57
CA ILE A 38 -4.66 1.94 -9.34
C ILE A 38 -4.51 3.43 -9.07
N GLU A 39 -5.48 4.19 -9.55
CA GLU A 39 -5.58 5.61 -9.29
C GLU A 39 -6.42 5.86 -8.03
N ILE A 40 -5.90 6.68 -7.13
CA ILE A 40 -6.56 7.09 -5.90
C ILE A 40 -6.51 8.61 -5.78
N THR A 41 -7.61 9.18 -5.30
CA THR A 41 -7.72 10.62 -5.00
C THR A 41 -7.14 10.96 -3.63
N GLU A 42 -6.74 12.21 -3.43
CA GLU A 42 -6.12 12.68 -2.18
C GLU A 42 -6.94 12.38 -0.92
N GLY A 43 -8.28 12.51 -1.01
CA GLY A 43 -9.18 12.24 0.10
C GLY A 43 -9.27 10.77 0.53
N ASN A 44 -8.83 9.83 -0.32
CA ASN A 44 -8.96 8.40 -0.09
C ASN A 44 -7.63 7.69 0.20
N ILE A 45 -6.48 8.35 -0.03
CA ILE A 45 -5.15 7.75 0.13
C ILE A 45 -4.88 7.18 1.53
N LYS A 46 -5.29 7.89 2.59
CA LYS A 46 -5.07 7.46 3.98
C LYS A 46 -5.87 6.21 4.32
N ALA A 47 -7.10 6.13 3.80
CA ALA A 47 -7.95 4.98 4.05
C ALA A 47 -7.49 3.75 3.27
N PHE A 48 -6.95 3.98 2.06
CA PHE A 48 -6.28 2.95 1.30
C PHE A 48 -5.05 2.40 2.03
N GLU A 49 -4.16 3.25 2.56
CA GLU A 49 -2.97 2.80 3.31
C GLU A 49 -3.35 1.91 4.50
N SER A 50 -4.37 2.29 5.26
CA SER A 50 -4.86 1.49 6.40
C SER A 50 -5.37 0.12 5.94
N THR A 51 -6.09 0.08 4.83
CA THR A 51 -6.66 -1.15 4.28
C THR A 51 -5.55 -2.04 3.71
N ALA A 52 -4.61 -1.50 2.94
CA ALA A 52 -3.46 -2.24 2.42
C ALA A 52 -2.63 -2.87 3.54
N LYS A 53 -2.41 -2.12 4.64
CA LYS A 53 -1.71 -2.65 5.82
C LYS A 53 -2.49 -3.77 6.52
N LYS A 54 -3.82 -3.66 6.62
CA LYS A 54 -4.70 -4.71 7.18
C LYS A 54 -4.57 -6.03 6.43
N TYR A 55 -4.42 -5.95 5.10
CA TYR A 55 -4.32 -7.11 4.22
C TYR A 55 -2.88 -7.53 3.91
N GLY A 56 -1.87 -6.85 4.46
CA GLY A 56 -0.45 -7.17 4.23
C GLY A 56 0.01 -6.92 2.78
N ILE A 57 -0.65 -6.02 2.06
CA ILE A 57 -0.36 -5.73 0.66
C ILE A 57 0.89 -4.88 0.57
N ASP A 58 1.85 -5.31 -0.25
CA ASP A 58 3.04 -4.54 -0.54
C ASP A 58 2.74 -3.49 -1.62
N PHE A 59 2.93 -2.21 -1.30
CA PHE A 59 2.59 -1.12 -2.22
C PHE A 59 3.62 0.00 -2.26
N ALA A 60 3.65 0.71 -3.40
CA ALA A 60 4.40 1.94 -3.61
C ALA A 60 3.43 3.07 -4.00
N LEU A 61 3.62 4.25 -3.43
CA LEU A 61 2.87 5.45 -3.77
C LEU A 61 3.68 6.31 -4.71
N LYS A 62 3.05 6.77 -5.79
CA LYS A 62 3.59 7.81 -6.68
C LYS A 62 2.55 8.91 -6.80
N LYS A 63 2.96 10.14 -6.56
CA LYS A 63 2.14 11.30 -6.86
C LYS A 63 2.28 11.63 -8.34
N ASP A 64 1.15 11.75 -9.02
CA ASP A 64 1.07 12.34 -10.34
C ASP A 64 0.61 13.80 -10.20
N ALA A 65 1.50 14.71 -10.56
CA ALA A 65 1.26 16.15 -10.50
C ALA A 65 0.94 16.76 -11.87
N THR A 66 0.81 15.93 -12.91
CA THR A 66 0.53 16.38 -14.28
C THR A 66 -0.94 16.80 -14.46
N GLU A 67 -1.83 16.31 -13.60
CA GLU A 67 -3.26 16.64 -13.60
C GLU A 67 -3.66 17.46 -12.37
N SER A 68 -4.67 18.32 -12.55
CA SER A 68 -5.30 19.09 -11.48
C SER A 68 -6.77 18.65 -11.34
N PRO A 69 -7.19 18.07 -10.20
CA PRO A 69 -6.43 17.86 -8.96
C PRO A 69 -5.40 16.71 -9.02
N PRO A 70 -4.32 16.75 -8.21
CA PRO A 70 -3.27 15.75 -8.23
C PRO A 70 -3.81 14.34 -7.96
N ARG A 71 -3.41 13.38 -8.79
CA ARG A 71 -3.77 11.96 -8.61
C ARG A 71 -2.63 11.23 -7.91
N TYR A 72 -2.98 10.20 -7.14
CA TYR A 72 -2.00 9.32 -6.52
C TYR A 72 -2.13 7.93 -7.15
N LEU A 73 -1.04 7.46 -7.74
CA LEU A 73 -0.92 6.14 -8.30
C LEU A 73 -0.36 5.21 -7.24
N VAL A 74 -1.10 4.16 -6.92
CA VAL A 74 -0.59 3.07 -6.08
C VAL A 74 -0.17 1.92 -6.97
N PHE A 75 1.07 1.49 -6.80
CA PHE A 75 1.62 0.29 -7.43
C PHE A 75 1.62 -0.83 -6.40
N PHE A 76 1.11 -2.00 -6.75
CA PHE A 76 1.08 -3.19 -5.89
C PHE A 76 1.45 -4.42 -6.72
N LYS A 77 1.77 -5.54 -6.06
CA LYS A 77 2.10 -6.79 -6.77
C LYS A 77 0.82 -7.38 -7.38
N GLY A 78 0.91 -7.89 -8.61
CA GLY A 78 -0.23 -8.52 -9.30
C GLY A 78 -0.81 -9.72 -8.54
N ARG A 79 0.00 -10.43 -7.76
CA ARG A 79 -0.46 -11.53 -6.87
C ARG A 79 -1.43 -11.07 -5.79
N ASP A 80 -1.34 -9.82 -5.38
CA ASP A 80 -2.19 -9.25 -4.32
C ASP A 80 -3.45 -8.59 -4.91
N ALA A 81 -3.68 -8.68 -6.23
CA ALA A 81 -4.81 -8.06 -6.91
C ALA A 81 -6.18 -8.58 -6.41
N ASP A 82 -6.29 -9.87 -6.11
CA ASP A 82 -7.53 -10.46 -5.59
C ASP A 82 -7.85 -9.95 -4.18
N VAL A 83 -6.81 -9.85 -3.33
CA VAL A 83 -6.92 -9.33 -1.96
C VAL A 83 -7.25 -7.84 -1.99
N LEU A 84 -6.60 -7.08 -2.87
CA LEU A 84 -6.89 -5.67 -3.10
C LEU A 84 -8.34 -5.47 -3.56
N THR A 85 -8.83 -6.31 -4.47
CA THR A 85 -10.21 -6.26 -4.96
C THR A 85 -11.22 -6.51 -3.83
N ALA A 86 -10.96 -7.50 -2.98
CA ALA A 86 -11.78 -7.77 -1.80
C ALA A 86 -11.74 -6.59 -0.82
N ALA A 87 -10.55 -6.02 -0.60
CA ALA A 87 -10.33 -4.86 0.24
C ALA A 87 -11.07 -3.60 -0.28
N PHE A 88 -11.08 -3.37 -1.59
CA PHE A 88 -11.83 -2.29 -2.22
C PHE A 88 -13.33 -2.45 -2.04
N LYS A 89 -13.86 -3.66 -2.18
CA LYS A 89 -15.27 -3.94 -1.91
C LYS A 89 -15.63 -3.60 -0.45
N GLU A 90 -14.79 -3.98 0.51
CA GLU A 90 -15.00 -3.63 1.92
C GLU A 90 -14.92 -2.10 2.15
N PHE A 91 -13.94 -1.45 1.52
CA PHE A 91 -13.75 0.00 1.62
C PHE A 91 -14.93 0.79 1.04
N SER A 92 -15.40 0.44 -0.15
CA SER A 92 -16.56 1.06 -0.79
C SER A 92 -17.82 0.90 0.05
N ALA A 93 -18.04 -0.29 0.63
CA ALA A 93 -19.16 -0.51 1.54
C ALA A 93 -19.07 0.39 2.80
N LYS A 94 -17.89 0.50 3.41
CA LYS A 94 -17.68 1.39 4.56
C LYS A 94 -17.86 2.86 4.22
N LYS A 95 -17.35 3.33 3.07
CA LYS A 95 -17.53 4.71 2.62
C LYS A 95 -18.99 5.05 2.41
N LEU A 96 -19.75 4.20 1.72
CA LEU A 96 -21.19 4.42 1.51
C LEU A 96 -21.96 4.50 2.83
N THR A 97 -21.60 3.67 3.82
CA THR A 97 -22.25 3.72 5.15
C THR A 97 -21.86 4.95 5.97
N GLN A 98 -20.65 5.49 5.80
CA GLN A 98 -20.23 6.73 6.45
C GLN A 98 -20.91 7.95 5.82
N GLU A 99 -21.08 7.99 4.50
CA GLU A 99 -21.82 9.07 3.82
C GLU A 99 -23.30 9.06 4.20
N LYS A 100 -23.90 7.87 4.35
CA LYS A 100 -25.30 7.72 4.77
C LYS A 100 -25.56 8.02 6.26
N LYS A 101 -24.53 8.15 7.10
CA LYS A 101 -24.68 8.59 8.50
C LYS A 101 -24.35 10.08 8.59
N PRO A 102 -25.32 10.98 8.38
CA PRO A 102 -25.09 12.39 8.65
C PRO A 102 -24.71 12.55 10.12
N SER A 103 -23.61 13.27 10.35
CA SER A 103 -23.14 13.56 11.71
C SER A 103 -24.22 14.37 12.43
N ILE A 104 -24.52 14.05 13.70
CA ILE A 104 -25.57 14.71 14.51
C ILE A 104 -25.37 16.24 14.55
N ARG A 105 -24.13 16.73 14.38
CA ARG A 105 -23.78 18.15 14.28
C ARG A 105 -24.29 18.88 13.02
N LYS A 106 -24.84 18.18 12.03
CA LYS A 106 -25.52 18.77 10.86
C LYS A 106 -27.04 18.89 11.06
N LEU A 107 -27.57 18.31 12.12
CA LEU A 107 -29.02 18.23 12.40
C LEU A 107 -29.48 19.23 13.48
N LEU A 108 -28.57 20.03 14.03
CA LEU A 108 -28.84 21.15 14.96
C LEU A 108 -28.41 22.44 14.28
#